data_AF-I4Z1W4-F1
#
_entry.id   AF-I4Z1W4-F1
#
_cell.length_a   1.000
_cell.length_b   1.000
_cell.length_c   1.000
_cell.angle_alpha   90.00
_cell.angle_beta   90.00
_cell.angle_gamma   90.00
#
_symmetry.space_group_name_H-M   'P 1'
#
loop_
_entity.id
_entity.type
_entity.pdbx_description
1 polymer ?
#
loop_
_entity_poly.entity_id
_entity_poly.type
_entity_poly.pdbx_seq_one_letter_code
_entity_poly.pdbx_strand_id
1 'polypeptide(L)'
;MKQVIIDTDPGSDDGVAILTALGSPLIEVLGVCAVAGNVPLHHTVRNVRKILELAERQDVKAFTGAEAPLTRSLFTAEYVHGKTGFDGYDLPEPTMPIQPQHAADFIIQEVMSRPPKSITICALGPLTNIAMVLERDGRIAERIEQIVWMGGALSEGGNVTPAAEFNCYSVAA
;
A
#
# COMPACT_ATOMS: atom_id res chain seq x y z
N MET A 1 13.66 -7.63 14.99
CA MET A 1 13.35 -6.84 13.79
C MET A 1 12.06 -7.40 13.20
N LYS A 2 11.05 -6.56 12.95
CA LYS A 2 9.75 -6.95 12.39
C LYS A 2 9.85 -7.00 10.88
N GLN A 3 9.42 -8.10 10.27
CA GLN A 3 9.34 -8.21 8.81
C GLN A 3 8.00 -7.64 8.34
N VAL A 4 8.06 -6.62 7.49
CA VAL A 4 6.88 -5.84 7.09
C VAL A 4 6.76 -5.83 5.57
N ILE A 5 5.55 -6.10 5.09
CA ILE A 5 5.13 -5.74 3.73
C ILE A 5 4.28 -4.49 3.85
N ILE A 6 4.54 -3.49 3.02
CA ILE A 6 3.74 -2.26 2.96
C ILE A 6 2.81 -2.35 1.74
N ASP A 7 1.51 -2.11 1.93
CA ASP A 7 0.50 -2.01 0.88
C ASP A 7 -0.10 -0.61 0.92
N THR A 8 0.01 0.17 -0.16
CA THR A 8 -0.10 1.64 -0.10
C THR A 8 -0.54 2.24 -1.42
N ASP A 9 -1.10 3.44 -1.39
CA ASP A 9 -1.54 4.23 -2.54
C ASP A 9 -0.93 5.65 -2.48
N PRO A 10 0.40 5.82 -2.65
CA PRO A 10 1.08 6.94 -2.03
C PRO A 10 0.56 8.34 -2.34
N GLY A 11 0.02 8.97 -1.29
CA GLY A 11 -0.03 10.40 -1.05
C GLY A 11 1.12 10.85 -0.13
N SER A 12 1.16 12.14 0.21
CA SER A 12 2.23 12.73 1.04
C SER A 12 2.44 12.01 2.38
N ASP A 13 1.37 11.53 3.02
CA ASP A 13 1.38 10.82 4.29
C ASP A 13 1.93 9.39 4.17
N ASP A 14 1.55 8.63 3.13
CA ASP A 14 2.19 7.35 2.82
C ASP A 14 3.69 7.50 2.60
N GLY A 15 4.11 8.55 1.89
CA GLY A 15 5.52 8.87 1.66
C GLY A 15 6.29 8.99 2.98
N VAL A 16 5.74 9.72 3.94
CA VAL A 16 6.32 9.85 5.28
C VAL A 16 6.33 8.50 6.02
N ALA A 17 5.26 7.72 5.94
CA ALA A 17 5.18 6.40 6.58
C ALA A 17 6.23 5.42 6.04
N ILE A 18 6.40 5.37 4.71
CA ILE A 18 7.38 4.51 4.04
C ILE A 18 8.80 4.95 4.40
N LEU A 19 9.12 6.24 4.34
CA LEU A 19 10.43 6.76 4.74
C LEU A 19 10.74 6.45 6.20
N THR A 20 9.74 6.57 7.08
CA THR A 20 9.86 6.21 8.50
C THR A 20 10.16 4.72 8.68
N ALA A 21 9.46 3.85 7.94
CA ALA A 21 9.69 2.41 7.99
C ALA A 21 11.08 2.03 7.47
N LEU A 22 11.53 2.63 6.36
CA LEU A 22 12.84 2.37 5.76
C LEU A 22 14.01 2.85 6.63
N GLY A 23 13.83 3.95 7.37
CA GLY A 23 14.84 4.49 8.30
C GLY A 23 14.85 3.84 9.68
N SER A 24 13.87 2.97 9.99
CA SER A 24 13.73 2.37 11.32
C SER A 24 14.59 1.10 11.47
N PRO A 25 15.46 0.99 12.49
CA PRO A 25 16.21 -0.23 12.76
C PRO A 25 15.35 -1.36 13.33
N LEU A 26 14.06 -1.10 13.61
CA LEU A 26 13.13 -2.08 14.14
C LEU A 26 12.38 -2.83 13.04
N ILE A 27 12.38 -2.31 11.80
CA ILE A 27 11.56 -2.78 10.70
C ILE A 27 12.46 -3.21 9.53
N GLU A 28 12.19 -4.39 8.99
CA GLU A 28 12.72 -4.86 7.72
C GLU A 28 11.58 -4.84 6.69
N VAL A 29 11.65 -3.91 5.73
CA VAL A 29 10.67 -3.81 4.64
C VAL A 29 11.00 -4.85 3.58
N LEU A 30 10.15 -5.86 3.44
CA LEU A 30 10.33 -6.95 2.46
C LEU A 30 9.95 -6.52 1.03
N GLY A 31 9.02 -5.57 0.91
CA GLY A 31 8.54 -5.04 -0.35
C GLY A 31 7.41 -4.03 -0.15
N VAL A 32 7.18 -3.21 -1.17
CA VAL A 32 6.12 -2.19 -1.20
C VAL A 32 5.17 -2.48 -2.36
N CYS A 33 3.89 -2.65 -2.04
CA CYS A 33 2.82 -2.94 -2.98
C CYS A 33 2.00 -1.68 -3.22
N ALA A 34 1.85 -1.27 -4.48
CA ALA A 34 1.00 -0.17 -4.84
C ALA A 34 -0.44 -0.64 -5.09
N VAL A 35 -1.42 0.15 -4.67
CA VAL A 35 -2.85 -0.01 -5.00
C VAL A 35 -3.39 1.31 -5.54
N ALA A 36 -4.48 1.26 -6.32
CA ALA A 36 -5.22 2.47 -6.66
C ALA A 36 -6.03 2.97 -5.45
N GLY A 37 -6.02 4.28 -5.24
CA GLY A 37 -6.72 4.93 -4.12
C GLY A 37 -6.63 6.44 -4.24
N ASN A 38 -5.75 7.09 -3.47
CA ASN A 38 -5.53 8.54 -3.49
C ASN A 38 -5.42 9.10 -4.90
N VAL A 39 -4.69 8.41 -5.77
CA VAL A 39 -4.56 8.68 -7.19
C VAL A 39 -4.65 7.37 -8.00
N PRO A 40 -4.86 7.42 -9.33
CA PRO A 40 -4.85 6.23 -10.16
C PRO A 40 -3.55 5.42 -10.03
N LEU A 41 -3.63 4.10 -10.23
CA LEU A 41 -2.52 3.16 -9.97
C LEU A 41 -1.19 3.54 -10.63
N HIS A 42 -1.22 4.06 -11.86
CA HIS A 42 0.00 4.44 -12.55
C HIS A 42 0.77 5.57 -11.83
N HIS A 43 0.07 6.44 -11.10
CA HIS A 43 0.68 7.45 -10.23
C HIS A 43 1.16 6.84 -8.91
N THR A 44 0.37 5.98 -8.25
CA THR A 44 0.80 5.35 -6.98
C THR A 44 2.04 4.47 -7.17
N VAL A 45 2.08 3.67 -8.25
CA VAL A 45 3.26 2.87 -8.65
C VAL A 45 4.48 3.76 -8.90
N ARG A 46 4.30 4.88 -9.60
CA ARG A 46 5.37 5.85 -9.82
C ARG A 46 5.87 6.44 -8.50
N ASN A 47 4.96 6.82 -7.61
CA ASN A 47 5.29 7.46 -6.34
C ASN A 47 6.02 6.51 -5.39
N VAL A 48 5.63 5.23 -5.28
CA VAL A 48 6.39 4.21 -4.53
C VAL A 48 7.85 4.19 -4.98
N ARG A 49 8.09 4.13 -6.30
CA ARG A 49 9.46 4.09 -6.85
C ARG A 49 10.23 5.38 -6.55
N LYS A 50 9.57 6.54 -6.64
CA LYS A 50 10.17 7.83 -6.26
C LYS A 50 10.61 7.84 -4.79
N ILE A 51 9.77 7.35 -3.87
CA ILE A 51 10.11 7.28 -2.45
C ILE A 51 11.32 6.37 -2.22
N LEU A 52 11.33 5.18 -2.84
CA LEU A 52 12.43 4.21 -2.67
C LEU A 52 13.76 4.75 -3.21
N GLU A 53 13.76 5.43 -4.35
CA GLU A 53 14.98 6.08 -4.88
C GLU A 53 15.42 7.28 -4.04
N LEU A 54 14.48 8.10 -3.56
CA LEU A 54 14.78 9.21 -2.65
C LEU A 54 15.42 8.72 -1.34
N ALA A 55 15.00 7.55 -0.85
CA ALA A 55 15.52 6.91 0.34
C ALA A 55 16.84 6.14 0.10
N GLU A 56 17.33 6.07 -1.14
CA GLU A 56 18.47 5.21 -1.53
C GLU A 56 18.27 3.73 -1.17
N ARG A 57 17.01 3.25 -1.27
CA ARG A 57 16.58 1.89 -0.92
C ARG A 57 16.06 1.10 -2.12
N GLN A 58 16.75 1.19 -3.25
CA GLN A 58 16.44 0.43 -4.46
C GLN A 58 16.61 -1.10 -4.27
N ASP A 59 17.16 -1.56 -3.14
CA ASP A 59 17.17 -2.97 -2.71
C ASP A 59 15.76 -3.49 -2.35
N VAL A 60 14.86 -2.61 -1.91
CA VAL A 60 13.46 -2.93 -1.62
C VAL A 60 12.67 -2.95 -2.92
N LYS A 61 11.94 -4.06 -3.15
CA LYS A 61 11.17 -4.26 -4.39
C LYS A 61 9.81 -3.57 -4.30
N ALA A 62 9.39 -2.98 -5.42
CA ALA A 62 8.05 -2.41 -5.60
C ALA A 62 7.20 -3.30 -6.52
N PHE A 63 5.90 -3.42 -6.24
CA PHE A 63 4.96 -4.28 -6.96
C PHE A 63 3.70 -3.51 -7.36
N THR A 64 3.18 -3.82 -8.54
CA THR A 64 1.90 -3.28 -9.03
C THR A 64 0.76 -4.15 -8.50
N GLY A 65 -0.24 -3.54 -7.87
CA GLY A 65 -1.44 -4.21 -7.38
C GLY A 65 -2.70 -3.85 -8.16
N ALA A 66 -3.83 -3.81 -7.46
CA ALA A 66 -5.14 -3.61 -8.06
C ALA A 66 -5.33 -2.19 -8.61
N GLU A 67 -5.83 -2.09 -9.84
CA GLU A 67 -6.09 -0.81 -10.53
C GLU A 67 -7.43 -0.17 -10.14
N ALA A 68 -8.34 -0.95 -9.56
CA ALA A 68 -9.67 -0.52 -9.16
C ALA A 68 -10.22 -1.38 -8.01
N PRO A 69 -11.21 -0.88 -7.25
CA PRO A 69 -11.91 -1.64 -6.21
C PRO A 69 -12.63 -2.87 -6.78
N LEU A 70 -12.91 -3.87 -5.92
CA LEU A 70 -13.51 -5.14 -6.36
C LEU A 70 -14.95 -5.03 -6.90
N THR A 71 -15.74 -4.11 -6.34
CA THR A 71 -17.21 -4.07 -6.57
C THR A 71 -17.74 -2.71 -7.01
N ARG A 72 -16.88 -1.68 -7.08
CA ARG A 72 -17.26 -0.31 -7.43
C ARG A 72 -16.27 0.33 -8.40
N SER A 73 -16.69 1.42 -9.03
CA SER A 73 -15.80 2.27 -9.81
C SER A 73 -14.77 2.94 -8.90
N LEU A 74 -13.55 3.15 -9.42
CA LEU A 74 -12.49 3.84 -8.71
C LEU A 74 -12.93 5.27 -8.35
N PHE A 75 -12.73 5.63 -7.08
CA PHE A 75 -12.89 6.98 -6.55
C PHE A 75 -11.54 7.42 -5.99
N THR A 76 -11.07 8.58 -6.43
CA THR A 76 -9.73 9.12 -6.13
C THR A 76 -9.82 10.37 -5.26
N ALA A 77 -8.75 10.65 -4.52
CA ALA A 77 -8.59 11.81 -3.66
C ALA A 77 -7.64 12.87 -4.26
N GLU A 78 -7.63 13.04 -5.58
CA GLU A 78 -6.79 14.03 -6.27
C GLU A 78 -7.06 15.48 -5.79
N TYR A 79 -8.25 15.73 -5.23
CA TYR A 79 -8.60 17.01 -4.61
C TYR A 79 -7.85 17.29 -3.29
N VAL A 80 -7.29 16.25 -2.64
CA VAL A 80 -6.47 16.35 -1.43
C VAL A 80 -4.98 16.26 -1.76
N HIS A 81 -4.59 15.26 -2.55
CA HIS A 81 -3.18 14.92 -2.81
C HIS A 81 -2.62 15.51 -4.11
N GLY A 82 -3.42 16.27 -4.85
CA GLY A 82 -3.08 16.75 -6.18
C GLY A 82 -3.20 15.67 -7.25
N LYS A 83 -2.93 16.04 -8.51
CA LYS A 83 -3.11 15.18 -9.69
C LYS A 83 -2.20 13.97 -9.67
N THR A 84 -0.99 14.12 -9.15
CA THR A 84 0.00 13.04 -9.13
C THR A 84 0.16 12.39 -7.76
N GLY A 85 -0.50 12.90 -6.72
CA GLY A 85 -0.32 12.46 -5.33
C GLY A 85 0.86 13.15 -4.60
N PHE A 86 1.83 13.65 -5.38
CA PHE A 86 3.04 14.36 -4.91
C PHE A 86 3.17 15.75 -5.56
N ASP A 87 2.05 16.37 -5.91
CA ASP A 87 2.07 17.72 -6.47
C ASP A 87 2.73 18.69 -5.47
N GLY A 88 3.67 19.51 -5.94
CA GLY A 88 4.43 20.44 -5.10
C GLY A 88 5.80 19.94 -4.66
N TYR A 89 6.13 18.66 -4.89
CA TYR A 89 7.49 18.13 -4.69
C TYR A 89 8.20 17.95 -6.03
N ASP A 90 9.38 18.56 -6.16
CA ASP A 90 10.26 18.36 -7.32
C ASP A 90 11.14 17.12 -7.10
N LEU A 91 10.56 15.94 -7.34
CA LEU A 91 11.24 14.65 -7.24
C LEU A 91 11.58 14.13 -8.65
N PRO A 92 12.81 13.61 -8.89
CA PRO A 92 13.19 13.06 -10.19
C PRO A 92 12.28 11.90 -10.60
N GLU A 93 12.18 11.65 -11.90
CA GLU A 93 11.48 10.47 -12.39
C GLU A 93 12.23 9.19 -11.99
N PRO A 94 11.54 8.16 -11.48
CA PRO A 94 12.19 6.97 -10.99
C PRO A 94 12.72 6.12 -12.15
N THR A 95 13.90 5.55 -11.96
CA THR A 95 14.61 4.67 -12.90
C THR A 95 14.54 3.19 -12.51
N MET A 96 14.34 2.86 -11.22
CA MET A 96 14.31 1.49 -10.71
C MET A 96 13.15 0.70 -11.33
N PRO A 97 13.31 -0.57 -11.71
CA PRO A 97 12.22 -1.31 -12.34
C PRO A 97 11.11 -1.64 -11.34
N ILE A 98 9.86 -1.65 -11.82
CA ILE A 98 8.76 -2.30 -11.11
C ILE A 98 8.88 -3.82 -11.30
N GLN A 99 8.55 -4.60 -10.28
CA GLN A 99 8.55 -6.06 -10.44
C GLN A 99 7.39 -6.50 -11.33
N PRO A 100 7.57 -7.52 -12.19
CA PRO A 100 6.52 -8.02 -13.08
C PRO A 100 5.44 -8.83 -12.34
N GLN A 101 5.75 -9.29 -11.12
CA GLN A 101 4.80 -10.01 -10.27
C GLN A 101 3.73 -9.05 -9.72
N HIS A 102 2.47 -9.50 -9.70
CA HIS A 102 1.39 -8.73 -9.09
C HIS A 102 1.54 -8.71 -7.56
N ALA A 103 1.19 -7.60 -6.92
CA ALA A 103 1.30 -7.39 -5.47
C ALA A 103 0.67 -8.53 -4.65
N ALA A 104 -0.56 -8.93 -4.98
CA ALA A 104 -1.22 -10.04 -4.30
C ALA A 104 -0.44 -11.37 -4.37
N ASP A 105 0.18 -11.68 -5.52
CA ASP A 105 0.97 -12.91 -5.67
C ASP A 105 2.28 -12.84 -4.88
N PHE A 106 2.91 -11.66 -4.84
CA PHE A 106 4.08 -11.40 -4.00
C PHE A 106 3.75 -11.58 -2.50
N ILE A 107 2.65 -11.00 -2.03
CA ILE A 107 2.21 -11.12 -0.63
C ILE A 107 2.00 -12.60 -0.27
N ILE A 108 1.28 -13.34 -1.11
CA ILE A 108 1.06 -14.78 -0.91
C ILE A 108 2.40 -15.52 -0.87
N GLN A 109 3.28 -15.28 -1.84
CA GLN A 109 4.59 -15.94 -1.91
C GLN A 109 5.43 -15.70 -0.64
N GLU A 110 5.57 -14.45 -0.19
CA GLU A 110 6.37 -14.12 0.99
C GLU A 110 5.78 -14.74 2.26
N VAL A 111 4.47 -14.63 2.49
CA VAL A 111 3.82 -15.17 3.69
C VAL A 111 3.85 -16.70 3.71
N MET A 112 3.70 -17.36 2.56
CA MET A 112 3.69 -18.81 2.48
C MET A 112 5.10 -19.42 2.59
N SER A 113 6.13 -18.70 2.13
CA SER A 113 7.52 -19.18 2.16
C SER A 113 8.24 -18.96 3.50
N ARG A 114 7.71 -18.10 4.38
CA ARG A 114 8.30 -17.78 5.69
C ARG A 114 7.57 -18.48 6.84
N PRO A 115 8.17 -18.58 8.04
CA PRO A 115 7.51 -19.19 9.20
C PRO A 115 6.11 -18.59 9.45
N PRO A 116 5.12 -19.39 9.90
CA PRO A 116 3.83 -18.84 10.30
C PRO A 116 3.98 -17.72 11.34
N LYS A 117 3.13 -16.71 11.25
CA LYS A 117 3.09 -15.55 12.17
C LYS A 117 4.38 -14.73 12.21
N SER A 118 5.15 -14.68 11.11
CA SER A 118 6.39 -13.90 11.04
C SER A 118 6.31 -12.60 10.24
N ILE A 119 5.25 -12.39 9.45
CA ILE A 119 5.08 -11.20 8.60
C ILE A 119 3.91 -10.37 9.08
N THR A 120 4.18 -9.09 9.32
CA THR A 120 3.16 -8.06 9.51
C THR A 120 2.88 -7.37 8.16
N ILE A 121 1.60 -7.18 7.83
CA ILE A 121 1.21 -6.37 6.68
C ILE A 121 0.78 -4.99 7.19
N CYS A 122 1.44 -3.94 6.70
CA CYS A 122 1.06 -2.56 6.96
C CYS A 122 0.28 -2.05 5.75
N ALA A 123 -1.05 -1.96 5.88
CA ALA A 123 -1.91 -1.43 4.84
C ALA A 123 -2.17 0.05 5.11
N LEU A 124 -1.75 0.92 4.19
CA LEU A 124 -1.87 2.37 4.28
C LEU A 124 -2.96 2.91 3.35
N GLY A 125 -3.39 2.10 2.37
CA GLY A 125 -4.42 2.44 1.40
C GLY A 125 -5.67 1.54 1.46
N PRO A 126 -6.46 1.55 0.39
CA PRO A 126 -7.56 0.62 0.17
C PRO A 126 -7.11 -0.85 0.26
N LEU A 127 -7.82 -1.66 1.06
CA LEU A 127 -7.59 -3.11 1.25
C LEU A 127 -7.86 -4.00 0.02
N THR A 128 -7.94 -3.46 -1.20
CA THR A 128 -8.25 -4.22 -2.41
C THR A 128 -7.24 -5.34 -2.67
N ASN A 129 -5.94 -5.04 -2.55
CA ASN A 129 -4.88 -6.05 -2.66
C ASN A 129 -5.03 -7.15 -1.58
N ILE A 130 -5.34 -6.76 -0.34
CA ILE A 130 -5.53 -7.68 0.78
C ILE A 130 -6.75 -8.58 0.57
N ALA A 131 -7.85 -8.04 0.07
CA ALA A 131 -9.03 -8.81 -0.30
C ALA A 131 -8.70 -9.84 -1.39
N MET A 132 -7.99 -9.42 -2.45
CA MET A 132 -7.52 -10.34 -3.50
C MET A 132 -6.60 -11.43 -2.98
N VAL A 133 -5.72 -11.12 -2.02
CA VAL A 133 -4.84 -12.11 -1.37
C VAL A 133 -5.65 -13.19 -0.68
N LEU A 134 -6.67 -12.79 0.10
CA LEU A 134 -7.54 -13.73 0.83
C LEU A 134 -8.43 -14.55 -0.11
N GLU A 135 -8.91 -13.95 -1.21
CA GLU A 135 -9.69 -14.65 -2.24
C GLU A 135 -8.85 -15.69 -3.00
N ARG A 136 -7.58 -15.38 -3.28
CA ARG A 136 -6.67 -16.28 -4.00
C ARG A 136 -6.17 -17.44 -3.14
N ASP A 137 -5.82 -17.20 -1.87
CA ASP A 137 -5.38 -18.24 -0.94
C ASP A 137 -5.81 -17.94 0.50
N GLY A 138 -7.01 -18.41 0.89
CA GLY A 138 -7.55 -18.20 2.23
C GLY A 138 -6.71 -18.76 3.37
N ARG A 139 -5.81 -19.72 3.13
CA ARG A 139 -4.90 -20.28 4.16
C ARG A 139 -3.93 -19.24 4.70
N ILE A 140 -3.68 -18.19 3.92
CA ILE A 140 -2.76 -17.11 4.29
C ILE A 140 -3.23 -16.38 5.56
N ALA A 141 -4.54 -16.32 5.83
CA ALA A 141 -5.09 -15.64 7.01
C ALA A 141 -4.54 -16.23 8.31
N GLU A 142 -4.35 -17.54 8.37
CA GLU A 142 -3.78 -18.22 9.54
C GLU A 142 -2.25 -18.00 9.66
N ARG A 143 -1.58 -17.60 8.58
CA ARG A 143 -0.13 -17.40 8.56
C ARG A 143 0.32 -15.96 8.78
N ILE A 144 -0.49 -14.97 8.42
CA ILE A 144 -0.17 -13.56 8.66
C ILE A 144 -0.08 -13.32 10.17
N GLU A 145 0.97 -12.64 10.62
CA GLU A 145 1.13 -12.26 12.04
C GLU A 145 -0.01 -11.34 12.46
N GLN A 146 -0.15 -10.24 11.74
CA GLN A 146 -1.18 -9.22 11.91
C GLN A 146 -1.26 -8.35 10.67
N ILE A 147 -2.40 -7.67 10.50
CA ILE A 147 -2.59 -6.58 9.54
C ILE A 147 -2.77 -5.31 10.37
N VAL A 148 -1.89 -4.34 10.17
CA VAL A 148 -2.02 -3.00 10.75
C VAL A 148 -2.51 -2.09 9.63
N TRP A 149 -3.75 -1.62 9.75
CA TRP A 149 -4.40 -0.86 8.69
C TRP A 149 -4.68 0.58 9.12
N MET A 150 -4.30 1.54 8.27
CA MET A 150 -4.77 2.92 8.36
C MET A 150 -6.07 3.03 7.57
N GLY A 151 -7.19 3.12 8.30
CA GLY A 151 -8.50 3.31 7.70
C GLY A 151 -9.64 3.18 8.71
N GLY A 152 -10.80 3.70 8.33
CA GLY A 152 -12.00 3.71 9.17
C GLY A 152 -12.06 4.89 10.14
N ALA A 153 -13.26 5.13 10.68
CA ALA A 153 -13.52 6.13 11.70
C ALA A 153 -14.62 5.61 12.64
N LEU A 154 -14.34 5.58 13.94
CA LEU A 154 -15.28 5.03 14.94
C LEU A 154 -16.16 6.10 15.58
N SER A 155 -15.56 7.18 16.10
CA SER A 155 -16.25 8.20 16.90
C SER A 155 -16.37 9.58 16.24
N GLU A 156 -15.44 9.93 15.35
CA GLU A 156 -15.29 11.29 14.82
C GLU A 156 -16.10 11.57 13.52
N GLY A 157 -16.77 10.55 12.98
CA GLY A 157 -17.39 10.61 11.65
C GLY A 157 -16.37 10.41 10.51
N GLY A 158 -16.86 10.36 9.28
CA GLY A 158 -16.03 10.13 8.09
C GLY A 158 -15.46 11.40 7.45
N ASN A 159 -14.47 11.22 6.58
CA ASN A 159 -13.82 12.31 5.81
C ASN A 159 -14.22 12.34 4.32
N VAL A 160 -14.89 11.29 3.82
CA VAL A 160 -15.48 11.24 2.46
C VAL A 160 -17.00 11.41 2.51
N THR A 161 -17.64 10.66 3.40
CA THR A 161 -19.06 10.85 3.75
C THR A 161 -19.16 11.11 5.24
N PRO A 162 -20.30 11.56 5.77
CA PRO A 162 -20.46 11.73 7.21
C PRO A 162 -20.13 10.48 8.05
N ALA A 163 -20.21 9.28 7.46
CA ALA A 163 -20.00 8.01 8.14
C ALA A 163 -18.83 7.16 7.59
N ALA A 164 -18.10 7.61 6.57
CA ALA A 164 -17.06 6.81 5.92
C ALA A 164 -15.74 7.59 5.77
N GLU A 165 -14.67 6.95 6.24
CA GLU A 165 -13.28 7.32 5.96
C GLU A 165 -12.88 6.82 4.56
N PHE A 166 -11.98 7.54 3.88
CA PHE A 166 -11.54 7.32 2.51
C PHE A 166 -11.10 5.88 2.20
N ASN A 167 -10.12 5.32 2.91
CA ASN A 167 -9.63 3.98 2.63
C ASN A 167 -10.72 2.92 2.81
N CYS A 168 -11.60 3.09 3.79
CA CYS A 168 -12.77 2.21 3.97
C CYS A 168 -13.78 2.38 2.83
N TYR A 169 -14.10 3.62 2.46
CA TYR A 169 -15.03 3.96 1.39
C TYR A 169 -14.54 3.46 0.03
N SER A 170 -13.24 3.48 -0.23
CA SER A 170 -12.64 3.09 -1.50
C SER A 170 -12.66 1.58 -1.77
N VAL A 171 -12.95 0.75 -0.76
CA VAL A 171 -12.99 -0.73 -0.89
C VAL A 171 -14.38 -1.33 -0.77
N ALA A 172 -15.19 -0.84 0.18
CA ALA A 172 -16.44 -1.48 0.57
C ALA A 172 -17.50 -1.41 -0.55
N ALA A 173 -18.71 -1.90 -0.36
CA ALA A 173 -19.90 -1.50 -1.12
C ALA A 173 -20.79 -0.67 -0.20
#